data_AF-A0A2G9PG10-F1
#
_entry.id   AF-A0A2G9PG10-F1
#
_cell.length_a   1.000
_cell.length_b   1.000
_cell.length_c   1.000
_cell.angle_alpha   90.00
_cell.angle_beta   90.00
_cell.angle_gamma   90.00
#
_symmetry.space_group_name_H-M   'P 1'
#
loop_
_entity.id
_entity.type
_entity.pdbx_description
1 polymer ?
#
loop_
_entity_poly.entity_id
_entity_poly.type
_entity_poly.pdbx_seq_one_letter_code
_entity_poly.pdbx_strand_id
1 'polypeptide(L)'
;MLARKTILCGHQHPIYSFEDSLGKWQVQCWLKASLGKGKLVVLPAFGLLAGGTRVNKEKLLGPLFAVGKARDRRAFTLYGEALGKA
;
A
#
# COMPACT_ATOMS: atom_id res chain seq x y z
N MET A 1 11.83 3.96 26.85
CA MET A 1 11.76 4.22 25.40
C MET A 1 10.83 3.16 24.78
N LEU A 2 9.55 3.46 24.47
CA LEU A 2 8.63 2.46 23.92
C LEU A 2 9.09 2.05 22.52
N ALA A 3 9.34 0.75 22.32
CA ALA A 3 9.72 0.17 21.04
C ALA A 3 8.78 0.65 19.92
N ARG A 4 9.35 1.18 18.82
CA ARG A 4 8.58 1.58 17.64
C ARG A 4 7.94 0.34 17.01
N LYS A 5 6.66 0.10 17.29
CA LYS A 5 5.90 -1.04 16.75
C LYS A 5 5.70 -0.86 15.24
N THR A 6 6.06 -1.89 14.48
CA THR A 6 5.68 -2.03 13.07
C THR A 6 4.51 -2.98 13.01
N ILE A 7 3.40 -2.54 12.43
CA ILE A 7 2.22 -3.38 12.15
C ILE A 7 2.33 -3.86 10.71
N LEU A 8 2.20 -5.17 10.52
CA LEU A 8 2.09 -5.81 9.22
C LEU A 8 0.65 -6.29 9.05
N CYS A 9 -0.04 -5.91 7.98
CA CYS A 9 -1.42 -6.34 7.74
C CYS A 9 -1.68 -6.71 6.27
N GLY A 10 -2.66 -7.57 6.03
CA GLY A 10 -3.13 -7.90 4.67
C GLY A 10 -4.42 -7.15 4.30
N HIS A 11 -5.39 -7.88 3.75
CA HIS A 11 -6.76 -7.47 3.44
C HIS A 11 -6.94 -6.47 2.28
N GLN A 12 -6.11 -5.43 2.17
CA GLN A 12 -6.29 -4.40 1.14
C GLN A 12 -5.81 -4.80 -0.26
N HIS A 13 -4.95 -5.82 -0.36
CA HIS A 13 -4.39 -6.27 -1.64
C HIS A 13 -3.86 -5.09 -2.47
N PRO A 14 -2.88 -4.33 -1.95
CA PRO A 14 -2.38 -3.12 -2.59
C PRO A 14 -1.81 -3.40 -3.99
N ILE A 15 -2.31 -2.64 -4.97
CA ILE A 15 -1.79 -2.59 -6.34
C ILE A 15 -1.48 -1.13 -6.71
N TYR A 16 -0.48 -0.93 -7.57
CA TYR A 16 -0.13 0.38 -8.11
C TYR A 16 -0.49 0.43 -9.60
N SER A 17 -1.21 1.48 -10.02
CA SER A 17 -1.63 1.65 -11.40
C SER A 17 -0.71 2.62 -12.15
N PHE A 18 -0.34 2.22 -13.35
CA PHE A 18 0.36 3.04 -14.32
C PHE A 18 -0.54 3.31 -15.52
N GLU A 19 -0.32 4.45 -16.16
CA GLU A 19 -1.06 4.89 -17.33
C GLU A 19 -0.16 5.78 -18.18
N ASP A 20 -0.04 5.45 -19.46
CA ASP A 20 0.64 6.26 -20.47
C ASP A 20 -0.15 6.22 -21.80
N SER A 21 0.46 6.72 -22.88
CA SER A 21 -0.15 6.73 -24.21
C SER A 21 -0.37 5.33 -24.81
N LEU A 22 0.31 4.30 -24.32
CA LEU A 22 0.20 2.92 -24.79
C LEU A 22 -0.85 2.12 -24.00
N GLY A 23 -1.19 2.55 -22.80
CA GLY A 23 -2.33 2.02 -22.07
C GLY A 23 -2.17 2.02 -20.55
N LYS A 24 -2.83 1.06 -19.91
CA LYS A 24 -2.93 0.93 -18.45
C LYS A 24 -2.45 -0.43 -18.02
N TRP A 25 -1.61 -0.47 -16.99
CA TRP A 25 -1.21 -1.71 -16.34
C TRP A 25 -1.10 -1.53 -14.84
N GLN A 26 -1.10 -2.64 -14.12
CA GLN A 26 -1.14 -2.67 -12.66
C GLN A 26 -0.15 -3.71 -12.15
N VAL A 27 0.47 -3.40 -11.02
CA VAL A 27 1.39 -4.33 -10.34
C VAL A 27 1.00 -4.46 -8.88
N GLN A 28 1.15 -5.66 -8.32
CA GLN A 28 1.11 -5.85 -6.87
C GLN A 28 2.27 -5.09 -6.22
N CYS A 29 2.01 -4.49 -5.06
CA CYS A 29 3.00 -3.66 -4.40
C CYS A 29 2.95 -3.84 -2.89
N TRP A 30 4.03 -3.50 -2.20
CA TRP A 30 3.99 -3.24 -0.77
C TRP A 30 3.53 -1.82 -0.54
N LEU A 31 2.71 -1.61 0.49
CA LEU A 31 2.33 -0.27 0.92
C LEU A 31 2.89 0.02 2.30
N LYS A 32 3.65 1.10 2.44
CA LYS A 32 4.16 1.56 3.74
C LYS A 32 3.52 2.89 4.11
N ALA A 33 3.17 3.05 5.38
CA ALA A 33 2.60 4.28 5.93
C ALA A 33 3.14 4.56 7.34
N SER A 34 3.10 5.82 7.75
CA SER A 34 3.31 6.23 9.14
C SER A 34 2.03 5.98 9.95
N LEU A 35 2.18 5.45 11.17
CA LEU A 35 1.04 5.19 12.08
C LEU A 35 1.38 5.71 13.48
N GLY A 36 1.07 6.98 13.75
CA GLY A 36 1.51 7.66 14.96
C GLY A 36 3.03 7.66 15.09
N LYS A 37 3.56 7.07 16.16
CA LYS A 37 5.03 6.88 16.35
C LYS A 37 5.57 5.60 15.71
N GLY A 38 4.70 4.76 15.14
CA GLY A 38 5.01 3.46 14.53
C GLY A 38 4.92 3.48 13.00
N LYS A 39 5.02 2.28 12.41
CA LYS A 39 4.94 2.05 10.97
C LYS A 39 3.83 1.05 10.67
N LEU A 40 3.17 1.23 9.52
CA LEU A 40 2.26 0.26 8.93
C LEU A 40 2.88 -0.24 7.63
N VAL A 41 2.87 -1.55 7.43
CA VAL A 41 3.20 -2.21 6.16
C VAL A 41 2.02 -3.07 5.77
N VAL A 42 1.53 -2.88 4.55
CA VAL A 42 0.48 -3.72 3.97
C VAL A 42 1.12 -4.68 2.97
N LEU A 43 0.81 -5.96 3.15
CA LEU A 43 1.24 -7.05 2.28
C LEU A 43 0.49 -7.01 0.96
N PRO A 44 1.15 -7.30 -0.18
CA PRO A 44 0.45 -7.60 -1.43
C PRO A 44 -0.39 -8.87 -1.28
N ALA A 45 -1.36 -9.05 -2.18
CA ALA A 45 -1.98 -10.36 -2.34
C ALA A 45 -0.99 -11.34 -2.96
N PHE A 46 -0.84 -12.55 -2.43
CA PHE A 46 0.02 -13.57 -3.03
C PHE A 46 -0.63 -14.30 -4.22
N GLY A 47 -1.96 -14.22 -4.34
CA GLY A 47 -2.69 -14.82 -5.47
C GLY A 47 -2.60 -13.96 -6.72
N LEU A 48 -2.16 -14.54 -7.84
CA LEU A 48 -2.03 -13.85 -9.13
C LEU A 48 -3.36 -13.30 -9.68
N LEU A 49 -4.46 -14.01 -9.40
CA LEU A 49 -5.80 -13.61 -9.84
C LEU A 49 -6.53 -12.73 -8.82
N ALA A 50 -5.90 -12.44 -7.69
CA ALA A 50 -6.51 -11.56 -6.70
C ALA A 50 -6.50 -10.12 -7.23
N GLY A 51 -7.68 -9.54 -7.36
CA GLY A 51 -7.82 -8.10 -7.55
C GLY A 51 -7.22 -7.32 -6.37
N GLY A 52 -7.19 -6.00 -6.50
CA GLY A 52 -6.59 -5.16 -5.48
C GLY A 52 -7.10 -3.73 -5.49
N THR A 53 -6.77 -3.00 -4.43
CA THR A 53 -7.05 -1.56 -4.37
C THR A 53 -5.91 -0.78 -5.02
N ARG A 54 -6.24 0.08 -5.98
CA ARG A 54 -5.31 0.98 -6.68
C ARG A 54 -4.87 2.08 -5.73
N VAL A 55 -3.78 1.83 -5.02
CA VAL A 55 -3.36 2.65 -3.88
C VAL A 55 -3.09 4.11 -4.25
N ASN A 56 -2.78 4.39 -5.52
CA ASN A 56 -2.51 5.73 -6.05
C ASN A 56 -3.69 6.38 -6.80
N LYS A 57 -4.85 5.71 -6.86
CA LYS A 57 -6.05 6.20 -7.58
C LYS A 57 -7.32 6.11 -6.74
N GLU A 58 -7.36 5.22 -5.75
CA GLU A 58 -8.55 4.90 -4.95
C GLU A 58 -8.35 5.22 -3.47
N LYS A 59 -9.47 5.39 -2.77
CA LYS A 59 -9.46 5.54 -1.31
C LYS A 59 -9.30 4.18 -0.66
N LEU A 60 -8.23 4.02 0.11
CA LEU A 60 -8.00 2.83 0.93
C LEU A 60 -9.09 2.67 2.00
N LEU A 61 -9.56 1.45 2.16
CA LEU A 61 -10.64 1.08 3.07
C LEU A 61 -10.10 0.44 4.35
N GLY A 62 -10.96 0.33 5.36
CA GLY A 62 -10.64 -0.30 6.63
C GLY A 62 -10.17 0.66 7.72
N PRO A 63 -10.18 0.22 8.98
CA PRO A 63 -10.08 1.09 10.15
C PRO A 63 -8.77 1.87 10.25
N LEU A 64 -7.66 1.33 9.73
CA LEU A 64 -6.36 2.00 9.76
C LEU A 64 -6.28 3.19 8.77
N PHE A 65 -7.04 3.12 7.67
CA PHE A 65 -7.05 4.13 6.62
C PHE A 65 -8.23 5.10 6.74
N ALA A 66 -9.42 4.60 7.13
CA ALA A 66 -10.63 5.38 7.28
C ALA A 66 -10.52 6.45 8.38
N VAL A 67 -9.76 6.18 9.45
CA VAL A 67 -9.58 7.09 10.60
C VAL A 67 -8.41 8.07 10.38
N GLY A 68 -7.81 8.11 9.18
CA GLY A 68 -6.73 9.05 8.84
C GLY A 68 -5.45 8.88 9.66
N LYS A 69 -5.26 7.70 10.25
CA LYS A 69 -4.11 7.37 11.10
C LYS A 69 -2.90 6.90 10.27
N ALA A 70 -3.13 6.25 9.13
CA ALA A 70 -2.11 5.85 8.18
C ALA A 70 -1.76 7.00 7.21
N ARG A 71 -0.63 7.68 7.44
CA ARG A 71 -0.19 8.86 6.67
C ARG A 71 1.09 8.57 5.87
N ASP A 72 1.51 9.54 5.05
CA ASP A 72 2.76 9.50 4.27
C ASP A 72 2.96 8.20 3.47
N ARG A 73 1.89 7.78 2.80
CA ARG A 73 1.83 6.44 2.22
C ARG A 73 2.66 6.37 0.96
N ARG A 74 3.40 5.26 0.81
CA ARG A 74 4.34 5.05 -0.29
C ARG A 74 4.30 3.60 -0.73
N ALA A 75 4.25 3.39 -2.04
CA ALA A 75 4.20 2.09 -2.66
C ALA A 75 5.59 1.64 -3.11
N PHE A 76 5.84 0.34 -3.03
CA PHE A 76 7.09 -0.30 -3.45
C PHE A 76 6.79 -1.56 -4.28
N THR A 77 7.61 -1.87 -5.27
CA THR A 77 7.56 -3.14 -6.00
C THR A 77 7.71 -4.32 -5.04
N LEU A 78 7.44 -5.54 -5.50
CA LEU A 78 7.66 -6.75 -4.71
C LEU A 78 9.14 -6.95 -4.28
N TYR A 79 10.08 -6.32 -4.98
CA TYR A 79 11.52 -6.37 -4.70
C TYR A 79 12.05 -5.18 -3.88
N GLY A 80 11.20 -4.17 -3.63
CA GLY A 80 11.50 -3.06 -2.71
C GLY A 80 11.87 -1.74 -3.37
N GLU A 81 11.84 -1.63 -4.71
CA GLU A 81 12.01 -0.34 -5.39
C GLU A 81 10.79 0.56 -5.18
N ALA A 82 11.01 1.87 -5.03
CA ALA A 82 9.92 2.82 -4.83
C ALA A 82 9.11 3.04 -6.11
N LEU A 83 7.79 2.89 -6.02
CA LEU A 83 6.85 3.18 -7.13
C LEU A 83 6.33 4.61 -7.09
N GLY A 84 6.14 5.16 -5.88
CA GLY A 84 5.65 6.51 -5.70
C GLY A 84 4.71 6.68 -4.52
N LYS A 85 3.99 7.80 -4.52
CA LYS A 85 2.99 8.13 -3.50
C LYS A 85 1.73 7.29 -3.68
N ALA A 86 1.16 6.88 -2.56
CA ALA A 86 -0.14 6.22 -2.47
C ALA A 86 -1.13 7.13 -1.73
#